data_AF-A0A1F2T7X4-F1
#
_entry.id   AF-A0A1F2T7X4-F1
#
_cell.length_a   1.000
_cell.length_b   1.000
_cell.length_c   1.000
_cell.angle_alpha   90.00
_cell.angle_beta   90.00
_cell.angle_gamma   90.00
#
_symmetry.space_group_name_H-M   'P 1'
#
loop_
_entity.id
_entity.type
_entity.pdbx_description
1 polymer ?
#
loop_
_entity_poly.entity_id
_entity_poly.type
_entity_poly.pdbx_seq_one_letter_code
_entity_poly.pdbx_strand_id
1 'polypeptide(L)' 'MDSVIVGRSARMRAVFEFLRVIGNSESTVLVTGESGTGKEVTATLIHQSSRRKHHPFVAVSCALF' A
#
# COMPACT_ATOMS: atom_id res chain seq x y z
N MET A 1 -7.96 -14.10 4.45
CA MET A 1 -7.68 -12.70 4.09
C MET A 1 -7.93 -11.92 5.38
N ASP A 2 -7.05 -12.14 6.35
CA ASP A 2 -7.19 -11.55 7.68
C ASP A 2 -6.73 -10.10 7.60
N SER A 3 -7.55 -9.21 8.18
CA SER A 3 -7.60 -7.80 7.84
C SER A 3 -6.36 -7.04 8.34
N VAL A 4 -5.30 -6.99 7.53
CA VAL A 4 -4.07 -6.23 7.82
C VAL A 4 -4.35 -4.71 7.95
N ILE A 5 -5.51 -4.23 7.46
CA ILE A 5 -5.89 -2.82 7.56
C ILE A 5 -7.40 -2.67 7.81
N VAL A 6 -7.78 -1.70 8.67
CA VAL A 6 -9.17 -1.31 8.88
C VAL A 6 -9.36 0.14 8.42
N GLY A 7 -10.09 0.33 7.32
CA GLY A 7 -10.41 1.66 6.78
C GLY A 7 -11.89 1.78 6.44
N ARG A 8 -12.71 2.28 7.37
CA ARG A 8 -14.17 2.36 7.19
C ARG A 8 -14.64 3.70 6.59
N SER A 9 -13.79 4.71 6.61
CA SER A 9 -14.12 6.04 6.08
C SER A 9 -14.28 6.02 4.55
N ALA A 10 -15.10 6.93 4.02
CA ALA A 10 -15.27 7.08 2.57
C ALA A 10 -13.94 7.39 1.87
N ARG A 11 -13.07 8.20 2.51
CA ARG A 11 -11.73 8.51 1.98
C ARG A 11 -10.85 7.27 1.85
N MET A 12 -10.81 6.41 2.88
CA MET A 12 -10.03 5.17 2.82
C MET A 12 -10.60 4.18 1.79
N ARG A 13 -11.92 4.14 1.60
CA ARG A 13 -12.53 3.35 0.53
C ARG A 13 -12.05 3.79 -0.86
N ALA A 14 -12.00 5.09 -1.12
CA ALA A 14 -11.45 5.62 -2.37
C ALA A 14 -9.97 5.24 -2.56
N VAL A 15 -9.18 5.26 -1.48
CA VAL A 15 -7.79 4.75 -1.51
C VAL A 15 -7.76 3.28 -1.89
N PHE A 16 -8.57 2.42 -1.27
CA PHE A 16 -8.61 0.99 -1.61
C PHE A 16 -9.06 0.71 -3.05
N GLU A 17 -9.99 1.51 -3.59
CA GLU A 17 -10.39 1.43 -4.99
C GLU A 17 -9.24 1.81 -5.92
N PHE A 18 -8.51 2.88 -5.62
CA PHE A 18 -7.33 3.28 -6.37
C PHE A 18 -6.23 2.20 -6.32
N LEU A 19 -6.02 1.58 -5.16
CA LEU A 19 -5.05 0.50 -4.97
C LEU A 19 -5.35 -0.72 -5.86
N ARG A 20 -6.62 -1.05 -6.06
CA ARG A 20 -7.02 -2.15 -6.97
C ARG A 20 -6.69 -1.86 -8.43
N VAL A 21 -6.75 -0.59 -8.85
CA VAL A 21 -6.42 -0.19 -10.22
C VAL A 21 -4.91 -0.22 -10.43
N ILE A 22 -4.14 0.40 -9.52
CA ILE A 22 -2.68 0.51 -9.65
C ILE A 22 -1.94 -0.81 -9.42
N GLY A 23 -2.52 -1.77 -8.69
CA GLY A 23 -1.87 -3.06 -8.41
C GLY A 23 -1.42 -3.79 -9.69
N ASN A 24 -2.18 -3.70 -10.77
CA ASN A 24 -1.82 -4.31 -12.05
C ASN A 24 -0.86 -3.48 -12.91
N SER A 25 -0.46 -2.29 -12.46
CA SER A 25 0.46 -1.40 -13.17
C SER A 25 1.91 -1.68 -12.79
N GLU A 26 2.81 -1.39 -13.72
CA GLU A 26 4.26 -1.40 -13.51
C GLU A 26 4.81 -0.02 -13.07
N SER A 27 3.94 0.99 -12.93
CA SER A 27 4.31 2.36 -12.55
C SER A 27 4.80 2.47 -11.10
N THR A 28 5.70 3.43 -10.87
CA THR A 28 6.12 3.83 -9.52
C THR A 28 4.98 4.55 -8.78
N VAL A 29 4.79 4.23 -7.50
CA VAL A 29 3.75 4.82 -6.66
C VAL A 29 4.38 5.63 -5.53
N LEU A 30 3.90 6.87 -5.34
CA LEU A 30 4.25 7.71 -4.19
C LEU A 30 3.09 7.68 -3.17
N VAL A 31 3.37 7.26 -1.95
CA VAL A 31 2.40 7.25 -0.85
C VAL A 31 2.70 8.39 0.11
N THR A 32 1.80 9.34 0.22
CA THR A 32 1.93 10.52 1.09
C THR A 32 1.00 10.43 2.30
N GLY A 33 1.35 11.12 3.38
CA GLY A 33 0.53 11.20 4.59
C GLY A 33 1.37 11.50 5.82
N GLU A 34 0.71 11.90 6.90
CA GLU A 34 1.34 12.17 8.19
C GLU A 34 1.98 10.91 8.80
N SER A 35 2.82 11.09 9.82
CA SER A 35 3.40 9.96 10.54
C SER A 35 2.28 9.11 11.18
N GLY A 36 2.44 7.78 11.16
CA GLY A 36 1.47 6.85 11.74
C GLY A 36 0.18 6.60 10.93
N THR A 37 0.00 7.18 9.73
CA THR A 37 -1.23 7.00 8.93
C THR A 37 -1.26 5.72 8.08
N GLY A 38 -0.39 4.74 8.35
CA GLY A 38 -0.42 3.44 7.65
C GLY A 38 0.16 3.43 6.22
N LYS A 39 1.13 4.31 5.92
CA LYS A 39 1.81 4.35 4.60
C LYS A 39 2.52 3.03 4.27
N GLU A 40 3.17 2.42 5.26
CA GLU A 40 3.88 1.14 5.11
C GLU A 40 2.89 0.01 4.76
N VAL A 41 1.78 -0.06 5.49
CA VAL A 41 0.71 -1.03 5.23
C VAL A 41 0.12 -0.82 3.83
N THR A 42 -0.04 0.44 3.41
CA THR A 42 -0.49 0.79 2.06
C THR A 42 0.46 0.24 0.99
N ALA A 43 1.78 0.40 1.17
CA ALA A 43 2.78 -0.15 0.24
C ALA A 43 2.72 -1.68 0.16
N THR A 44 2.54 -2.35 1.30
CA THR A 44 2.33 -3.81 1.33
C THR A 44 1.07 -4.24 0.59
N LEU A 45 -0.03 -3.49 0.72
CA LEU A 45 -1.29 -3.78 0.00
C LEU A 45 -1.14 -3.61 -1.51
N ILE A 46 -0.38 -2.61 -1.98
CA ILE A 46 -0.05 -2.47 -3.41
C ILE A 46 0.66 -3.72 -3.90
N HIS A 47 1.70 -4.16 -3.19
CA HIS A 47 2.46 -5.36 -3.56
C HIS A 47 1.57 -6.61 -3.62
N GLN A 48 0.76 -6.84 -2.59
CA GLN A 48 -0.16 -7.98 -2.51
C GLN A 48 -1.22 -7.98 -3.61
N SER A 49 -1.63 -6.78 -4.06
CA SER A 49 -2.62 -6.61 -5.13
C SER A 49 -1.98 -6.67 -6.54
N SER A 50 -0.65 -6.80 -6.63
CA SER A 50 0.07 -6.76 -7.89
C SER A 50 0.32 -8.11 -8.53
N ARG A 51 0.71 -8.09 -9.81
CA ARG A 51 1.24 -9.28 -10.51
C ARG A 51 2.51 -9.82 -9.85
N ARG A 52 3.21 -8.97 -9.10
CA ARG A 52 4.46 -9.30 -8.42
C ARG A 52 4.27 -9.81 -6.98
N LYS A 53 3.03 -10.05 -6.54
CA LYS A 53 2.70 -10.49 -5.16
C LYS A 53 3.44 -11.75 -4.67
N HIS A 54 3.92 -12.59 -5.57
CA HIS A 54 4.69 -13.81 -5.24
C HIS A 54 6.21 -13.60 -5.24
N HIS A 55 6.68 -12.42 -5.63
CA HIS A 55 8.07 -12.03 -5.54
C HIS A 55 8.36 -11.34 -4.20
N PRO A 56 9.63 -11.29 -3.77
CA PRO A 56 10.02 -10.60 -2.54
C PRO A 56 9.59 -9.13 -2.52
N PHE A 57 9.10 -8.67 -1.35
CA PHE A 57 8.86 -7.25 -1.06
C PHE A 57 9.94 -6.76 -0.10
N VAL A 58 10.84 -5.91 -0.58
CA VAL A 58 11.96 -5.37 0.22
C VAL A 58 11.61 -3.95 0.64
N ALA A 59 11.34 -3.76 1.94
CA ALA A 59 11.11 -2.45 2.52
C ALA A 59 12.43 -1.84 3.01
N VAL A 60 12.70 -0.59 2.63
CA VAL A 60 13.87 0.18 3.07
C VAL A 60 13.38 1.45 3.74
N SER A 61 13.79 1.68 4.99
CA SER A 61 13.52 2.92 5.72
C SER A 61 14.74 3.84 5.63
N CYS A 62 14.56 5.01 5.04
CA CYS A 62 15.62 6.04 4.96
C CYS A 62 15.71 6.91 6.22
N ALA A 63 14.88 6.66 7.25
CA ALA A 63 14.72 7.53 8.40
C ALA A 63 15.48 7.07 9.66
N LEU A 64 16.26 6.00 9.58
CA LEU A 64 17.00 5.44 10.72
C LEU A 64 18.50 5.73 10.55
N PHE A 65 19.04 6.53 11.49
CA PHE A 65 20.46 6.69 11.79
C PHE A 65 20.67 6.33 13.26
#